data_AF-W6UFY2-F1
#
_entry.id   AF-W6UFY2-F1
#
_cell.length_a   1.000
_cell.length_b   1.000
_cell.length_c   1.000
_cell.angle_alpha   90.00
_cell.angle_beta   90.00
_cell.angle_gamma   90.00
#
_symmetry.space_group_name_H-M   'P 1'
#
loop_
_entity.id
_entity.type
_entity.pdbx_description
1 polymer ?
#
loop_
_entity_poly.entity_id
_entity_poly.type
_entity_poly.pdbx_seq_one_letter_code
_entity_poly.pdbx_strand_id
1 'polypeptide(L)'
;MEELMWQTQERWFVFLEKLETRMGEMCTAAIPELKEIFKADQDPYKRAHSRMLAGLLGQIRRMQDQANEVKEDRILGLIYSLGVLTSNDFREACFNRHYAFEKRCHDYTSLLQKAAGQEDLEAFYQEQLASFALIKDRFTCKQCGGKITVSKMFFIATYVTCSYCQTQNTFLPSSGAQMVLHKARSLAEQRTAHLLKAYEERESKDPDLYQQYLRAMFDEWNKITPDMEEENEKFYLRLLKDKSINHL
;
A
#
# COMPACT_ATOMS: atom_id res chain seq x y z
N MET A 1 25.88 -38.23 -10.99
CA MET A 1 25.06 -37.07 -11.43
C MET A 1 23.75 -36.99 -10.66
N GLU A 2 22.99 -38.09 -10.56
CA GLU A 2 21.77 -38.14 -9.73
C GLU A 2 22.02 -37.77 -8.26
N GLU A 3 23.08 -38.28 -7.65
CA GLU A 3 23.42 -37.99 -6.26
C GLU A 3 23.69 -36.48 -6.00
N LEU A 4 24.34 -35.79 -6.95
CA LEU A 4 24.60 -34.35 -6.87
C LEU A 4 23.30 -33.54 -6.93
N MET A 5 22.38 -33.92 -7.82
CA MET A 5 21.06 -33.28 -7.94
C MET A 5 20.24 -33.51 -6.68
N TRP A 6 20.22 -34.74 -6.15
CA TRP A 6 19.50 -35.07 -4.92
C TRP A 6 20.03 -34.27 -3.71
N GLN A 7 21.35 -34.24 -3.49
CA GLN A 7 21.95 -33.46 -2.40
C GLN A 7 21.68 -31.96 -2.53
N THR A 8 21.68 -31.43 -3.77
CA THR A 8 21.38 -30.02 -4.02
C THR A 8 19.91 -29.71 -3.72
N GLN A 9 18.99 -30.58 -4.12
CA GLN A 9 17.57 -30.46 -3.85
C GLN A 9 17.28 -30.48 -2.34
N GLU A 10 17.85 -31.44 -1.62
CA GLU A 10 17.64 -31.57 -0.17
C GLU A 10 18.13 -30.31 0.56
N ARG A 11 19.34 -29.83 0.24
CA ARG A 11 19.89 -28.61 0.82
C ARG A 11 19.03 -27.39 0.53
N TRP A 12 18.50 -27.29 -0.68
CA TRP A 12 17.59 -26.22 -1.08
C TRP A 12 16.30 -26.24 -0.27
N PHE A 13 15.72 -27.42 -0.07
CA PHE A 13 14.45 -27.58 0.65
C PHE A 13 14.61 -27.21 2.13
N VAL A 14 15.67 -27.71 2.76
CA VAL A 14 16.01 -27.38 4.16
C VAL A 14 16.33 -25.89 4.32
N PHE A 15 16.99 -25.28 3.34
CA PHE A 15 17.27 -23.84 3.36
C PHE A 15 15.97 -23.02 3.34
N LEU A 16 15.05 -23.32 2.41
CA LEU A 16 13.77 -22.63 2.34
C LEU A 16 12.92 -22.85 3.60
N GLU A 17 12.89 -24.08 4.13
CA GLU A 17 12.17 -24.39 5.37
C GLU A 17 12.69 -23.54 6.55
N LYS A 18 14.00 -23.35 6.68
CA LYS A 18 14.58 -22.48 7.72
C LYS A 18 14.14 -21.02 7.58
N LEU A 19 14.07 -20.52 6.34
CA LEU A 19 13.56 -19.17 6.09
C LEU A 19 12.06 -19.07 6.44
N GLU A 20 11.26 -20.07 6.09
CA GLU A 20 9.82 -20.12 6.40
C GLU A 20 9.57 -20.17 7.91
N THR A 21 10.29 -21.01 8.65
CA THR A 21 10.17 -21.10 10.10
C THR A 21 10.50 -19.77 10.75
N ARG A 22 11.63 -19.15 10.37
CA ARG A 22 12.02 -17.84 10.90
C ARG A 22 11.00 -16.75 10.56
N MET A 23 10.48 -16.75 9.33
CA MET A 23 9.44 -15.81 8.90
C MET A 23 8.17 -16.01 9.73
N GLY A 24 7.74 -17.25 9.91
CA GLY A 24 6.54 -17.59 10.68
C GLY A 24 6.65 -17.18 12.15
N GLU A 25 7.77 -17.47 12.80
CA GLU A 25 8.05 -17.07 14.19
C GLU A 25 8.01 -15.54 14.34
N MET A 26 8.74 -14.83 13.48
CA MET A 26 8.78 -13.36 13.48
C MET A 26 7.39 -12.76 13.29
N CYS A 27 6.65 -13.20 12.26
CA CYS A 27 5.32 -12.66 11.98
C CYS A 27 4.32 -12.97 13.09
N THR A 28 4.34 -14.20 13.62
CA THR A 28 3.42 -14.61 14.69
C THR A 28 3.64 -13.81 15.98
N ALA A 29 4.90 -13.52 16.33
CA ALA A 29 5.22 -12.66 17.47
C ALA A 29 4.88 -11.18 17.21
N ALA A 30 5.13 -10.68 16.00
CA ALA A 30 4.97 -9.26 15.67
C ALA A 30 3.51 -8.82 15.45
N ILE A 31 2.62 -9.71 14.99
CA ILE A 31 1.20 -9.38 14.74
C ILE A 31 0.48 -8.82 15.98
N PRO A 32 0.53 -9.44 17.18
CA PRO A 32 -0.12 -8.88 18.36
C PRO A 32 0.51 -7.55 18.79
N GLU A 33 1.83 -7.40 18.69
CA GLU A 33 2.51 -6.14 19.02
C GLU A 33 2.10 -5.01 18.08
N LEU A 34 2.02 -5.28 16.77
CA LEU A 34 1.52 -4.32 15.77
C LEU A 34 0.10 -3.83 16.11
N LYS A 35 -0.79 -4.76 16.51
CA LYS A 35 -2.16 -4.43 16.93
C LYS A 35 -2.19 -3.49 18.13
N GLU A 36 -1.37 -3.76 19.13
CA GLU A 36 -1.34 -2.96 20.34
C GLU A 36 -0.71 -1.58 20.11
N ILE A 37 0.38 -1.50 19.34
CA ILE A 37 0.97 -0.22 18.94
C ILE A 37 -0.04 0.60 18.15
N PHE A 38 -0.80 -0.01 17.23
CA PHE A 38 -1.79 0.72 16.45
C PHE A 38 -2.90 1.34 17.31
N LYS A 39 -3.38 0.63 18.33
CA LYS A 39 -4.39 1.12 19.27
C LYS A 39 -3.84 2.21 20.20
N ALA A 40 -2.62 2.01 20.69
CA ALA A 40 -1.99 2.92 21.65
C ALA A 40 -1.47 4.21 20.99
N ASP A 41 -1.12 4.17 19.70
CA ASP A 41 -0.56 5.30 18.97
C ASP A 41 -1.63 6.39 18.74
N GLN A 42 -1.54 7.48 19.49
CA GLN A 42 -2.42 8.66 19.35
C GLN A 42 -1.99 9.57 18.18
N ASP A 43 -0.85 9.30 17.54
CA ASP A 43 -0.43 10.05 16.35
C ASP A 43 -1.45 9.81 15.22
N PRO A 44 -2.06 10.86 14.64
CA PRO A 44 -3.01 10.73 13.53
C PRO A 44 -2.44 10.00 12.31
N TYR A 45 -1.11 10.01 12.13
CA TYR A 45 -0.40 9.32 11.05
C TYR A 45 0.06 7.91 11.44
N LYS A 46 -0.21 7.46 12.67
CA LYS A 46 0.18 6.13 13.20
C LYS A 46 1.65 5.80 12.89
N ARG A 47 2.56 6.76 13.13
CA ARG A 47 3.95 6.68 12.66
C ARG A 47 4.72 5.54 13.31
N ALA A 48 4.45 5.24 14.59
CA ALA A 48 5.12 4.16 15.28
C ALA A 48 4.73 2.81 14.66
N HIS A 49 3.43 2.61 14.45
CA HIS A 49 2.91 1.44 13.73
C HIS A 49 3.52 1.32 12.32
N SER A 50 3.49 2.39 11.53
CA SER A 50 3.98 2.39 10.15
C SER A 50 5.47 2.05 10.04
N ARG A 51 6.29 2.53 10.98
CA ARG A 51 7.73 2.22 11.03
C ARG A 51 7.97 0.74 11.35
N MET A 52 7.26 0.18 12.34
CA MET A 52 7.38 -1.23 12.68
C MET A 52 6.95 -2.11 11.52
N LEU A 53 5.80 -1.81 10.90
CA LEU A 53 5.30 -2.53 9.74
C LEU A 53 6.31 -2.51 8.58
N ALA A 54 6.84 -1.34 8.23
CA ALA A 54 7.85 -1.21 7.17
C ALA A 54 9.12 -2.04 7.49
N GLY A 55 9.55 -2.06 8.75
CA GLY A 55 10.68 -2.90 9.19
C GLY A 55 10.43 -4.40 9.04
N LEU A 56 9.22 -4.87 9.33
CA LEU A 56 8.83 -6.28 9.18
C LEU A 56 8.69 -6.68 7.71
N LEU A 57 8.07 -5.83 6.89
CA LEU A 57 7.99 -6.04 5.44
C LEU A 57 9.38 -6.06 4.79
N GLY A 58 10.29 -5.19 5.24
CA GLY A 58 11.68 -5.22 4.82
C GLY A 58 12.42 -6.51 5.22
N GLN A 59 12.07 -7.11 6.36
CA GLN A 59 12.61 -8.42 6.75
C GLN A 59 12.13 -9.55 5.83
N ILE A 60 10.83 -9.58 5.49
CA ILE A 60 10.30 -10.57 4.53
C ILE A 60 10.97 -10.41 3.16
N ARG A 61 11.06 -9.18 2.66
CA ARG A 61 11.72 -8.91 1.37
C ARG A 61 13.16 -9.41 1.35
N ARG A 62 13.94 -9.16 2.40
CA ARG A 62 15.31 -9.69 2.49
C ARG A 62 15.38 -11.21 2.44
N MET A 63 14.41 -11.92 3.04
CA MET A 63 14.35 -13.38 2.95
C MET A 63 14.00 -13.85 1.52
N GLN A 64 13.13 -13.13 0.82
CA GLN A 64 12.82 -13.39 -0.59
C GLN A 64 14.04 -13.17 -1.49
N ASP A 65 14.74 -12.04 -1.31
CA ASP A 65 15.96 -11.71 -2.07
C ASP A 65 17.02 -12.80 -1.85
N GLN A 66 17.24 -13.20 -0.59
CA GLN A 66 18.18 -14.27 -0.25
C GLN A 66 17.80 -15.62 -0.89
N ALA A 67 16.51 -15.96 -0.92
CA ALA A 67 16.04 -17.16 -1.60
C ALA A 67 16.26 -17.10 -3.11
N ASN A 68 16.01 -15.94 -3.73
CA ASN A 68 16.24 -15.73 -5.15
C ASN A 68 17.73 -15.84 -5.50
N GLU A 69 18.62 -15.20 -4.75
CA GLU A 69 20.07 -15.31 -4.95
C GLU A 69 20.55 -16.77 -4.90
N VAL A 70 20.14 -17.53 -3.88
CA VAL A 70 20.54 -18.94 -3.76
C VAL A 70 19.95 -19.81 -4.87
N LYS A 71 18.73 -19.52 -5.33
CA LYS A 71 18.11 -20.20 -6.48
C LYS A 71 18.91 -19.95 -7.76
N GLU A 72 19.26 -18.70 -8.04
CA GLU A 72 20.08 -18.33 -9.21
C GLU A 72 21.44 -19.05 -9.17
N ASP A 73 22.15 -18.95 -8.05
CA ASP A 73 23.50 -19.48 -7.93
C ASP A 73 23.55 -21.01 -7.93
N ARG A 74 22.70 -21.65 -7.12
CA ARG A 74 22.81 -23.08 -6.80
C ARG A 74 21.90 -23.97 -7.64
N ILE A 75 20.70 -23.51 -7.97
CA ILE A 75 19.74 -24.31 -8.74
C ILE A 75 19.91 -24.02 -10.22
N LEU A 76 19.78 -22.76 -10.63
CA LEU A 76 19.93 -22.39 -12.03
C LEU A 76 21.37 -22.58 -12.51
N GLY A 77 22.38 -22.22 -11.71
CA GLY A 77 23.78 -22.55 -12.01
C GLY A 77 24.02 -24.05 -12.26
N LEU A 78 23.41 -24.94 -11.46
CA LEU A 78 23.49 -26.39 -11.68
C LEU A 78 22.73 -26.83 -12.94
N ILE A 79 21.55 -26.28 -13.18
CA ILE A 79 20.76 -26.56 -14.39
C ILE A 79 21.52 -26.17 -15.65
N TYR A 80 22.13 -24.98 -15.66
CA TYR A 80 22.90 -24.49 -16.80
C TYR A 80 24.18 -25.30 -17.04
N SER A 81 24.89 -25.69 -15.97
CA SER A 81 26.11 -26.49 -16.11
C SER A 81 25.84 -27.92 -16.60
N LEU A 82 24.70 -28.52 -16.21
CA LEU A 82 24.33 -29.87 -16.65
C LEU A 82 23.56 -29.88 -17.99
N GLY A 83 22.90 -28.78 -18.36
CA GLY A 83 22.19 -28.62 -19.63
C GLY A 83 21.11 -29.70 -19.86
N VAL A 84 21.26 -30.48 -20.93
CA VAL A 84 20.31 -31.54 -21.30
C VAL A 84 20.34 -32.71 -20.31
N LEU A 85 21.41 -32.84 -19.51
CA LEU A 85 21.57 -33.93 -18.54
C LEU A 85 20.83 -33.68 -17.21
N THR A 86 20.22 -32.50 -17.02
CA THR A 86 19.42 -32.25 -15.81
C THR A 86 18.08 -32.99 -15.89
N SER A 87 17.72 -33.68 -14.82
CA SER A 87 16.38 -34.26 -14.69
C SER A 87 15.29 -33.20 -14.67
N ASN A 88 14.20 -33.42 -15.41
CA ASN A 88 13.02 -32.56 -15.35
C ASN A 88 12.34 -32.61 -13.97
N ASP A 89 12.33 -33.78 -13.31
CA ASP A 89 11.75 -33.94 -11.98
C ASP A 89 12.47 -33.06 -10.94
N PHE A 90 13.80 -32.95 -11.04
CA PHE A 90 14.60 -32.06 -10.18
C PHE A 90 14.24 -30.59 -10.39
N ARG A 91 14.10 -30.16 -11.65
CA ARG A 91 13.74 -28.77 -11.99
C ARG A 91 12.36 -28.42 -11.44
N GLU A 92 11.39 -29.28 -11.71
CA GLU A 92 10.01 -29.09 -11.28
C GLU A 92 9.90 -29.07 -9.75
N ALA A 93 10.55 -30.01 -9.06
CA ALA A 93 10.56 -30.06 -7.60
C ALA A 93 11.16 -28.78 -6.97
N CYS A 94 12.28 -28.28 -7.51
CA CYS A 94 12.92 -27.07 -6.98
C CYS A 94 12.10 -25.80 -7.23
N PHE A 95 11.50 -25.65 -8.42
CA PHE A 95 10.67 -24.50 -8.75
C PHE A 95 9.34 -24.51 -8.02
N ASN A 96 8.66 -25.66 -7.92
CA ASN A 96 7.43 -25.79 -7.16
C ASN A 96 7.65 -25.47 -5.68
N ARG A 97 8.76 -25.94 -5.10
CA ARG A 97 9.11 -25.63 -3.70
C ARG A 97 9.39 -24.15 -3.48
N HIS A 98 10.03 -23.48 -4.44
CA HIS A 98 10.27 -22.04 -4.39
C HIS A 98 8.99 -21.22 -4.53
N TYR A 99 8.11 -21.60 -5.46
CA TYR A 99 6.80 -20.97 -5.61
C TYR A 99 5.96 -21.07 -4.32
N ALA A 100 5.98 -22.23 -3.66
CA ALA A 100 5.33 -22.40 -2.36
C ALA A 100 5.89 -21.47 -1.28
N PHE A 101 7.21 -21.23 -1.29
CA PHE A 101 7.86 -20.27 -0.40
C PHE A 101 7.41 -18.83 -0.69
N GLU A 102 7.43 -18.41 -1.96
CA GLU A 102 6.99 -17.07 -2.37
C GLU A 102 5.54 -16.79 -1.99
N LYS A 103 4.66 -17.80 -2.16
CA LYS A 103 3.27 -17.72 -1.71
C LYS A 103 3.17 -17.46 -0.21
N ARG A 104 3.94 -18.15 0.63
CA ARG A 104 3.96 -17.90 2.09
C ARG A 104 4.45 -16.49 2.43
N CYS A 105 5.48 -15.99 1.75
CA CYS A 105 5.93 -14.61 1.93
C CYS A 105 4.82 -13.60 1.61
N HIS A 106 4.06 -13.85 0.55
CA HIS A 106 2.91 -13.04 0.18
C HIS A 106 1.79 -13.10 1.25
N ASP A 107 1.46 -14.31 1.73
CA ASP A 107 0.45 -14.51 2.76
C ASP A 107 0.80 -13.77 4.06
N TYR A 108 2.05 -13.88 4.53
CA TYR A 108 2.52 -13.15 5.72
C TYR A 108 2.57 -11.64 5.52
N THR A 109 2.95 -11.17 4.33
CA THR A 109 2.89 -9.76 3.98
C THR A 109 1.45 -9.24 4.10
N SER A 110 0.48 -9.97 3.55
CA SER A 110 -0.94 -9.62 3.65
C SER A 110 -1.42 -9.63 5.11
N LEU A 111 -1.02 -10.63 5.90
CA LEU A 111 -1.37 -10.71 7.32
C LEU A 111 -0.81 -9.53 8.13
N LEU A 112 0.45 -9.16 7.91
CA LEU A 112 1.06 -8.01 8.59
C LEU A 112 0.38 -6.69 8.23
N GLN A 113 0.06 -6.49 6.95
CA GLN A 113 -0.67 -5.31 6.49
C GLN A 113 -2.08 -5.21 7.08
N LYS A 114 -2.74 -6.35 7.30
CA LYS A 114 -4.07 -6.46 7.93
C LYS A 114 -4.03 -6.56 9.45
N ALA A 115 -2.84 -6.68 10.06
CA ALA A 115 -2.70 -6.95 11.48
C ALA A 115 -3.34 -5.82 12.31
N ALA A 116 -3.10 -4.56 11.93
CA ALA A 116 -3.89 -3.44 12.44
C ALA A 116 -5.24 -3.39 11.72
N GLY A 117 -6.33 -3.25 12.49
CA GLY A 117 -7.63 -2.91 11.91
C GLY A 117 -7.48 -1.67 11.03
N GLN A 118 -8.16 -1.65 9.89
CA GLN A 118 -8.21 -0.45 9.08
C GLN A 118 -8.83 0.66 9.92
N GLU A 119 -8.14 1.80 10.03
CA GLU A 119 -8.74 3.01 10.60
C GLU A 119 -10.04 3.30 9.84
N ASP A 120 -11.12 3.64 10.54
CA ASP A 120 -12.35 4.05 9.89
C ASP A 120 -12.16 5.46 9.31
N LEU A 121 -11.57 5.49 8.11
CA LEU A 121 -11.26 6.72 7.41
C LEU A 121 -12.52 7.44 6.93
N GLU A 122 -13.61 6.70 6.73
CA GLU A 122 -14.90 7.27 6.37
C GLU A 122 -15.47 8.05 7.56
N ALA A 123 -15.51 7.45 8.75
CA ALA A 123 -15.93 8.15 9.96
C ALA A 123 -15.10 9.41 10.22
N PHE A 124 -13.77 9.31 10.10
CA PHE A 124 -12.87 10.46 10.20
C PHE A 124 -13.21 11.55 9.19
N TYR A 125 -13.42 11.20 7.91
CA TYR A 125 -13.74 12.16 6.86
C TYR A 125 -15.08 12.86 7.10
N GLN A 126 -16.11 12.11 7.50
CA GLN A 126 -17.43 12.66 7.82
C GLN A 126 -17.38 13.61 9.01
N GLU A 127 -16.58 13.31 10.04
CA GLU A 127 -16.34 14.21 11.17
C GLU A 127 -15.72 15.54 10.71
N GLN A 128 -14.75 15.50 9.79
CA GLN A 128 -14.12 16.71 9.26
C GLN A 128 -15.08 17.53 8.39
N LEU A 129 -15.91 16.88 7.57
CA LEU A 129 -16.96 17.56 6.80
C LEU A 129 -17.99 18.23 7.73
N ALA A 130 -18.42 17.55 8.78
CA ALA A 130 -19.34 18.11 9.78
C ALA A 130 -18.70 19.32 10.50
N SER A 131 -17.43 19.19 10.90
CA SER A 131 -16.66 20.27 11.52
C SER A 131 -16.53 21.49 10.61
N PHE A 132 -16.24 21.26 9.32
CA PHE A 132 -16.18 22.32 8.32
C PHE A 132 -17.53 23.03 8.13
N ALA A 133 -18.62 22.27 8.07
CA ALA A 133 -19.97 22.82 7.93
C ALA A 133 -20.35 23.80 9.05
N LEU A 134 -19.81 23.62 10.26
CA LEU A 134 -20.04 24.53 11.40
C LEU A 134 -19.26 25.85 11.29
N ILE A 135 -18.12 25.86 10.60
CA ILE A 135 -17.20 27.02 10.54
C ILE A 135 -17.24 27.77 9.21
N LYS A 136 -17.78 27.18 8.14
CA LYS A 136 -17.72 27.74 6.77
C LYS A 136 -18.28 29.16 6.63
N ASP A 137 -19.23 29.55 7.47
CA ASP A 137 -19.89 30.88 7.46
C ASP A 137 -19.43 31.80 8.61
N ARG A 138 -18.42 31.37 9.37
CA ARG A 138 -17.90 32.10 10.54
C ARG A 138 -16.60 32.86 10.26
N PHE A 139 -16.04 32.72 9.06
CA PHE A 139 -14.83 33.43 8.68
C PHE A 139 -15.14 34.92 8.42
N THR A 140 -14.31 35.81 8.95
CA THR A 140 -14.53 37.26 8.86
C THR A 140 -13.31 37.94 8.24
N CYS A 141 -13.57 38.99 7.46
CA CYS A 141 -12.52 39.79 6.86
C CYS A 141 -11.75 40.56 7.94
N LYS A 142 -10.41 40.46 7.91
CA LYS A 142 -9.53 41.15 8.86
C LYS A 142 -9.57 42.68 8.73
N GLN A 143 -9.96 43.21 7.57
CA GLN A 143 -9.97 44.65 7.31
C GLN A 143 -11.33 45.30 7.63
N CYS A 144 -12.44 44.74 7.14
CA CYS A 144 -13.77 45.36 7.28
C CYS A 144 -14.72 44.61 8.23
N GLY A 145 -14.34 43.45 8.75
CA GLY A 145 -15.22 42.60 9.58
C GLY A 145 -16.34 41.89 8.83
N GLY A 146 -16.48 42.12 7.51
CA GLY A 146 -17.49 41.46 6.68
C GLY A 146 -17.36 39.94 6.72
N LYS A 147 -18.49 39.23 6.74
CA LYS A 147 -18.52 37.76 6.74
C LYS A 147 -18.10 37.23 5.36
N ILE A 148 -17.26 36.20 5.36
CA ILE A 148 -16.81 35.52 4.16
C ILE A 148 -17.27 34.06 4.29
N THR A 149 -18.12 33.60 3.37
CA THR A 149 -18.50 32.20 3.29
C THR A 149 -17.44 31.43 2.51
N VAL A 150 -16.89 30.39 3.13
CA VAL A 150 -15.93 29.47 2.52
C VAL A 150 -16.72 28.39 1.76
N SER A 151 -16.58 28.35 0.43
CA SER A 151 -17.43 27.51 -0.45
C SER A 151 -17.17 26.01 -0.35
N LYS A 152 -15.95 25.60 0.03
CA LYS A 152 -15.53 24.21 0.14
C LYS A 152 -14.47 24.04 1.22
N MET A 153 -14.27 22.81 1.68
CA MET A 153 -13.22 22.47 2.63
C MET A 153 -11.86 22.52 1.92
N PHE A 154 -11.10 23.58 2.17
CA PHE A 154 -9.72 23.67 1.70
C PHE A 154 -8.81 22.81 2.57
N PHE A 155 -7.76 22.24 1.97
CA PHE A 155 -6.79 21.40 2.68
C PHE A 155 -5.45 22.10 2.91
N ILE A 156 -5.24 23.26 2.28
CA ILE A 156 -4.05 24.10 2.43
C ILE A 156 -4.46 25.55 2.72
N ALA A 157 -3.51 26.37 3.16
CA ALA A 157 -3.71 27.80 3.29
C ALA A 157 -4.14 28.40 1.95
N THR A 158 -5.32 29.03 1.92
CA THR A 158 -5.96 29.48 0.67
C THR A 158 -6.36 30.95 0.77
N TYR A 159 -6.10 31.71 -0.29
CA TYR A 159 -6.57 33.09 -0.38
C TYR A 159 -8.06 33.13 -0.70
N VAL A 160 -8.81 33.90 0.08
CA VAL A 160 -10.23 34.16 -0.10
C VAL A 160 -10.46 35.67 -0.15
N THR A 161 -11.13 36.13 -1.20
CA THR A 161 -11.40 37.55 -1.42
C THR A 161 -12.67 37.95 -0.69
N CYS A 162 -12.62 39.06 0.06
CA CYS A 162 -13.81 39.63 0.70
C CYS A 162 -14.73 40.26 -0.35
N SER A 163 -15.99 39.83 -0.41
CA SER A 163 -16.98 40.39 -1.34
C SER A 163 -17.31 41.87 -1.07
N TYR A 164 -17.17 42.34 0.17
CA TYR A 164 -17.51 43.70 0.57
C TYR A 164 -16.42 44.73 0.24
N CYS A 165 -15.16 44.43 0.57
CA CYS A 165 -14.06 45.40 0.46
C CYS A 165 -12.93 44.95 -0.47
N GLN A 166 -13.07 43.79 -1.13
CA GLN A 166 -12.12 43.21 -2.08
C GLN A 166 -10.74 42.85 -1.51
N THR A 167 -10.54 43.00 -0.20
CA THR A 167 -9.30 42.58 0.48
C THR A 167 -9.13 41.06 0.40
N GLN A 168 -7.92 40.62 0.05
CA GLN A 168 -7.53 39.22 0.16
C GLN A 168 -7.28 38.83 1.61
N ASN A 169 -7.92 37.77 2.06
CA ASN A 169 -7.73 37.16 3.38
C ASN A 169 -7.17 35.77 3.20
N THR A 170 -6.42 35.26 4.17
CA THR A 170 -5.92 33.89 4.16
C THR A 170 -6.78 33.03 5.06
N PHE A 171 -7.46 32.04 4.47
CA PHE A 171 -8.13 30.98 5.22
C PHE A 171 -7.12 29.88 5.57
N LEU A 172 -7.07 29.52 6.85
CA LEU A 172 -6.22 28.45 7.36
C LEU A 172 -7.11 27.26 7.76
N PRO A 173 -6.99 26.10 7.09
CA PRO A 173 -7.76 24.93 7.45
C PRO A 173 -7.31 24.34 8.79
N SER A 174 -8.21 23.63 9.46
CA SER A 174 -7.89 22.90 10.69
C SER A 174 -6.85 21.81 10.42
N SER A 175 -6.15 21.36 11.48
CA SER A 175 -5.24 20.22 11.39
C SER A 175 -5.95 18.95 10.89
N GLY A 176 -7.20 18.74 11.30
CA GLY A 176 -8.03 17.62 10.82
C GLY A 176 -8.37 17.73 9.34
N ALA A 177 -8.74 18.92 8.84
CA ALA A 177 -8.95 19.13 7.41
C ALA A 177 -7.65 18.90 6.62
N GLN A 178 -6.50 19.40 7.07
CA GLN A 178 -5.21 19.12 6.44
C GLN A 178 -4.90 17.61 6.41
N MET A 179 -5.26 16.88 7.46
CA MET A 179 -5.08 15.43 7.53
C MET A 179 -5.92 14.66 6.50
N VAL A 180 -7.09 15.18 6.10
CA VAL A 180 -7.91 14.57 5.04
C VAL A 180 -7.10 14.44 3.76
N LEU A 181 -6.31 15.45 3.39
CA LEU A 181 -5.44 15.38 2.20
C LEU A 181 -4.44 14.21 2.28
N HIS A 182 -3.85 13.98 3.46
CA HIS A 182 -2.91 12.88 3.66
C HIS A 182 -3.57 11.50 3.70
N LYS A 183 -4.84 11.42 4.09
CA LYS A 183 -5.62 10.18 4.21
C LYS A 183 -6.52 9.89 3.00
N ALA A 184 -6.67 10.85 2.08
CA ALA A 184 -7.62 10.80 0.98
C ALA A 184 -7.42 9.58 0.07
N ARG A 185 -6.17 9.27 -0.28
CA ARG A 185 -5.85 8.08 -1.08
C ARG A 185 -6.25 6.79 -0.35
N SER A 186 -5.87 6.64 0.92
CA SER A 186 -6.21 5.45 1.72
C SER A 186 -7.72 5.29 1.87
N LEU A 187 -8.46 6.39 1.99
CA LEU A 187 -9.93 6.36 2.02
C LEU A 187 -10.50 5.91 0.67
N ALA A 188 -9.98 6.41 -0.44
CA ALA A 188 -10.39 5.97 -1.78
C ALA A 188 -10.11 4.47 -2.01
N GLU A 189 -8.95 3.99 -1.54
CA GLU A 189 -8.59 2.57 -1.54
C GLU A 189 -9.58 1.74 -0.68
N GLN A 190 -10.02 2.23 0.48
CA GLN A 190 -11.05 1.57 1.30
C GLN A 190 -12.39 1.48 0.56
N ARG A 191 -12.85 2.58 -0.06
CA ARG A 191 -14.11 2.60 -0.82
C ARG A 191 -14.10 1.65 -2.02
N THR A 192 -12.94 1.45 -2.62
CA THR A 192 -12.76 0.63 -3.82
C THR A 192 -12.16 -0.75 -3.56
N ALA A 193 -11.98 -1.14 -2.29
CA ALA A 193 -11.36 -2.40 -1.90
C ALA A 193 -12.03 -3.64 -2.50
N HIS A 194 -13.35 -3.58 -2.73
CA HIS A 194 -14.12 -4.65 -3.37
C HIS A 194 -13.70 -4.91 -4.83
N LEU A 195 -13.28 -3.88 -5.58
CA LEU A 195 -12.81 -4.02 -6.95
C LEU A 195 -11.40 -4.64 -6.99
N LEU A 196 -10.53 -4.22 -6.08
CA LEU A 196 -9.20 -4.82 -5.95
C LEU A 196 -9.31 -6.31 -5.60
N LYS A 197 -10.19 -6.65 -4.65
CA LYS A 197 -10.47 -8.03 -4.27
C LYS A 197 -10.99 -8.86 -5.45
N ALA A 198 -11.90 -8.31 -6.26
CA ALA A 198 -12.39 -8.99 -7.46
C ALA A 198 -11.29 -9.28 -8.50
N TYR A 199 -10.32 -8.37 -8.66
CA TYR A 199 -9.13 -8.62 -9.47
C TYR A 199 -8.21 -9.68 -8.85
N GLU A 200 -8.02 -9.64 -7.53
CA GLU A 200 -7.14 -10.58 -6.81
C GLU A 200 -7.66 -12.02 -6.86
N GLU A 201 -8.99 -12.21 -6.79
CA GLU A 201 -9.65 -13.51 -6.81
C GLU A 201 -9.68 -14.17 -8.20
N ARG A 202 -9.41 -13.42 -9.29
CA ARG A 202 -9.25 -14.04 -10.62
C ARG A 202 -7.89 -14.73 -10.75
N GLU A 203 -7.94 -15.96 -11.25
CA GLU A 203 -6.77 -16.82 -11.50
C GLU A 203 -5.88 -16.22 -12.59
N SER A 204 -6.47 -15.81 -13.71
CA SER A 204 -5.80 -14.98 -14.71
C SER A 204 -5.86 -13.52 -14.26
N LYS A 205 -4.73 -12.93 -13.89
CA LYS A 205 -4.61 -11.52 -13.53
C LYS A 205 -4.93 -10.62 -14.72
N ASP A 206 -6.22 -10.38 -14.91
CA ASP A 206 -6.78 -9.59 -16.01
C ASP A 206 -6.35 -8.12 -15.91
N PRO A 207 -5.53 -7.61 -16.85
CA PRO A 207 -5.08 -6.23 -16.85
C PRO A 207 -6.24 -5.22 -16.86
N ASP A 208 -7.34 -5.54 -17.53
CA ASP A 208 -8.48 -4.63 -17.69
C ASP A 208 -9.20 -4.42 -16.35
N LEU A 209 -9.36 -5.47 -15.54
CA LEU A 209 -9.93 -5.35 -14.20
C LEU A 209 -9.05 -4.51 -13.28
N TYR A 210 -7.73 -4.67 -13.37
CA TYR A 210 -6.83 -3.85 -12.58
C TYR A 210 -6.89 -2.38 -12.99
N GLN A 211 -6.99 -2.10 -14.29
CA GLN A 211 -7.19 -0.75 -14.80
C GLN A 211 -8.53 -0.15 -14.35
N GLN A 212 -9.61 -0.94 -14.34
CA GLN A 212 -10.92 -0.53 -13.81
C GLN A 212 -10.83 -0.17 -12.33
N TYR A 213 -10.16 -1.00 -11.52
CA TYR A 213 -9.89 -0.69 -10.11
C TYR A 213 -9.13 0.62 -9.96
N LEU A 214 -8.02 0.80 -10.70
CA LEU A 214 -7.23 2.02 -10.62
C LEU A 214 -8.07 3.25 -10.95
N ARG A 215 -8.81 3.22 -12.08
CA ARG A 215 -9.66 4.35 -12.48
C ARG A 215 -10.67 4.71 -11.39
N ALA A 216 -11.38 3.71 -10.86
CA ALA A 216 -12.36 3.91 -9.79
C ALA A 216 -11.72 4.48 -8.51
N MET A 217 -10.54 3.99 -8.13
CA MET A 217 -9.81 4.49 -6.96
C MET A 217 -9.40 5.96 -7.13
N PHE A 218 -8.86 6.33 -8.29
CA PHE A 218 -8.51 7.72 -8.59
C PHE A 218 -9.74 8.63 -8.66
N ASP A 219 -10.86 8.16 -9.19
CA ASP A 219 -12.11 8.93 -9.21
C ASP A 219 -12.66 9.19 -7.80
N GLU A 220 -12.61 8.19 -6.91
CA GLU A 220 -12.94 8.38 -5.48
C GLU A 220 -11.97 9.34 -4.80
N TRP A 221 -10.67 9.24 -5.09
CA TRP A 221 -9.67 10.16 -4.55
C TRP A 221 -9.96 11.61 -4.98
N ASN A 222 -10.27 11.83 -6.26
CA ASN A 222 -10.60 13.16 -6.79
C ASN A 222 -11.90 13.73 -6.20
N LYS A 223 -12.89 12.89 -5.84
CA LYS A 223 -14.08 13.34 -5.11
C LYS A 223 -13.74 13.89 -3.72
N ILE A 224 -12.75 13.29 -3.05
CA ILE A 224 -12.31 13.71 -1.71
C ILE A 224 -11.44 14.98 -1.80
N THR A 225 -10.50 15.02 -2.75
CA THR A 225 -9.55 16.12 -2.94
C THR A 225 -9.58 16.64 -4.39
N PRO A 226 -10.61 17.39 -4.79
CA PRO A 226 -10.76 17.82 -6.19
C PRO A 226 -9.65 18.76 -6.66
N ASP A 227 -9.03 19.49 -5.75
CA ASP A 227 -7.92 20.41 -6.08
C ASP A 227 -6.62 19.69 -6.50
N MET A 228 -6.53 18.37 -6.32
CA MET A 228 -5.37 17.56 -6.67
C MET A 228 -5.61 16.70 -7.93
N GLU A 229 -6.72 16.91 -8.64
CA GLU A 229 -7.15 16.06 -9.76
C GLU A 229 -6.09 15.95 -10.86
N GLU A 230 -5.41 17.04 -11.20
CA GLU A 230 -4.38 17.05 -12.25
C GLU A 230 -3.14 16.24 -11.84
N GLU A 231 -2.66 16.42 -10.61
CA GLU A 231 -1.53 15.66 -10.06
C GLU A 231 -1.86 14.17 -9.94
N ASN A 232 -3.07 13.87 -9.47
CA ASN A 232 -3.58 12.51 -9.35
C ASN A 232 -3.65 11.83 -10.72
N GLU A 233 -4.10 12.52 -11.77
CA GLU A 233 -4.16 11.98 -13.12
C GLU A 233 -2.76 11.69 -13.69
N LYS A 234 -1.79 12.58 -13.48
CA LYS A 234 -0.39 12.33 -13.86
C LYS A 234 0.15 11.06 -13.19
N PHE A 235 -0.21 10.84 -11.93
CA PHE A 235 0.20 9.65 -11.19
C PHE A 235 -0.49 8.37 -11.70
N TYR A 236 -1.78 8.43 -12.01
CA TYR A 236 -2.53 7.34 -12.64
C TYR A 236 -1.88 6.91 -13.97
N LEU A 237 -1.59 7.86 -14.86
CA LEU A 237 -0.95 7.59 -16.15
C LEU A 237 0.42 6.94 -16.01
N ARG A 238 1.20 7.36 -14.99
CA ARG A 238 2.49 6.74 -14.68
C ARG A 238 2.32 5.28 -14.24
N LEU A 239 1.34 4.98 -13.37
CA LEU A 239 1.10 3.61 -12.91
C LEU A 239 0.71 2.66 -14.05
N LEU A 240 -0.08 3.15 -15.02
CA LEU A 240 -0.40 2.38 -16.22
C LEU A 240 0.86 2.11 -17.07
N LYS A 241 1.70 3.13 -17.25
CA LYS A 241 2.95 3.00 -18.02
C LYS A 241 3.90 1.98 -17.38
N ASP A 242 4.11 2.06 -16.07
CA ASP A 242 5.00 1.14 -15.35
C ASP A 242 4.50 -0.32 -15.41
N LYS A 243 3.17 -0.54 -15.45
CA LYS A 243 2.58 -1.86 -15.69
C LYS A 243 2.76 -2.35 -17.13
N SER A 244 2.60 -1.47 -18.12
CA SER A 244 2.77 -1.83 -19.54
C SER A 244 4.19 -2.32 -19.87
N ILE A 245 5.20 -1.86 -19.11
CA ILE A 245 6.60 -2.25 -19.28
C ILE A 245 6.89 -3.64 -18.67
N ASN A 246 6.17 -4.04 -17.62
CA ASN A 246 6.40 -5.33 -16.93
C ASN A 246 5.68 -6.53 -17.59
N HIS A 247 4.99 -6.31 -18.71
CA HIS A 247 4.29 -7.34 -19.49
C HIS A 247 4.80 -7.44 -20.94
N LEU A 248 5.95 -6.82 -21.25
CA LEU A 248 6.74 -6.99 -22.48
C LEU A 248 7.99 -7.81 -22.17
#